data_AF-A0A7C7EDF4-F1
#
_entry.id   AF-A0A7C7EDF4-F1
#
_cell.length_a   1.000
_cell.length_b   1.000
_cell.length_c   1.000
_cell.angle_alpha   90.00
_cell.angle_beta   90.00
_cell.angle_gamma   90.00
#
_symmetry.space_group_name_H-M   'P 1'
#
loop_
_entity.id
_entity.type
_entity.pdbx_description
1 polymer ?
#
loop_
_entity_poly.entity_id
_entity_poly.type
_entity_poly.pdbx_seq_one_letter_code
_entity_poly.pdbx_strand_id
1 'polypeptide(L)' 'MPKRMQKLCIIDRFEGNFAVIEYEDITFNFPKELLPK' A
#
# COMPACT_ATOMS: atom_id res chain seq x y z
N MET A 1 -0.62 -25.64 -11.69
CA MET A 1 0.08 -24.38 -11.40
C MET A 1 -0.53 -23.76 -10.16
N PRO A 2 0.22 -23.37 -9.13
CA PRO A 2 -0.39 -22.72 -7.98
C PRO A 2 -0.94 -21.37 -8.43
N LYS A 3 -2.23 -21.15 -8.19
CA LYS A 3 -2.92 -19.90 -8.48
C LYS A 3 -2.27 -18.84 -7.59
N ARG A 4 -1.41 -17.97 -8.13
CA ARG A 4 -0.94 -16.79 -7.40
C ARG A 4 -2.16 -15.92 -7.15
N MET A 5 -2.76 -16.01 -5.96
CA MET A 5 -3.69 -14.97 -5.50
C MET A 5 -2.88 -13.69 -5.47
N GLN A 6 -3.25 -12.74 -6.33
CA GLN A 6 -2.56 -11.46 -6.40
C GLN A 6 -2.79 -10.74 -5.08
N LYS A 7 -1.73 -10.65 -4.26
CA LYS A 7 -1.74 -9.82 -3.05
C LYS A 7 -1.80 -8.38 -3.51
N LEU A 8 -2.90 -7.69 -3.24
CA LEU A 8 -3.07 -6.29 -3.59
C LEU A 8 -2.34 -5.42 -2.55
N CYS A 9 -1.65 -4.39 -3.05
CA CYS A 9 -1.03 -3.36 -2.24
C CYS A 9 -1.67 -2.05 -2.66
N ILE A 10 -2.54 -1.51 -1.80
CA ILE A 10 -3.47 -0.43 -2.15
C ILE A 10 -3.11 0.79 -1.31
N ILE A 11 -3.06 1.96 -1.96
CA ILE A 11 -3.04 3.24 -1.25
C ILE A 11 -4.49 3.51 -0.83
N ASP A 12 -4.77 3.40 0.47
CA ASP A 12 -6.10 3.66 1.02
C ASP A 12 -6.37 5.17 1.07
N ARG A 13 -5.44 5.93 1.68
CA ARG A 13 -5.55 7.39 1.83
C ARG A 13 -4.20 8.08 2.02
N PHE A 14 -4.20 9.41 1.94
CA PHE A 14 -3.04 10.24 2.27
C PHE A 14 -3.28 11.00 3.58
N GLU A 15 -2.28 10.99 4.46
CA GLU A 15 -2.28 11.71 5.74
C GLU A 15 -0.99 12.52 5.85
N GLY A 16 -1.08 13.83 5.61
CA GLY A 16 0.07 14.72 5.60
C GLY A 16 1.14 14.28 4.60
N ASN A 17 2.33 13.93 5.12
CA ASN A 17 3.48 13.49 4.33
C ASN A 17 3.53 11.96 4.11
N PHE A 18 2.51 11.23 4.54
CA PHE A 18 2.44 9.77 4.42
C PHE A 18 1.25 9.33 3.57
N ALA A 19 1.42 8.20 2.90
CA ALA A 19 0.36 7.38 2.33
C ALA A 19 0.08 6.22 3.28
N VAL A 20 -1.18 6.00 3.61
CA VAL A 20 -1.62 4.82 4.36
C VAL A 20 -1.83 3.71 3.34
N ILE A 21 -1.08 2.63 3.48
CA ILE A 21 -1.13 1.48 2.58
C ILE A 21 -1.82 0.31 3.28
N GLU A 22 -2.74 -0.33 2.59
CA GLU A 22 -3.33 -1.62 2.95
C GLU A 22 -2.64 -2.73 2.13
N TYR A 23 -2.11 -3.72 2.85
CA TYR A 23 -1.51 -4.91 2.26
C TYR A 23 -1.98 -6.14 3.03
N GLU A 24 -2.83 -6.95 2.42
CA GLU A 24 -3.50 -8.06 3.11
C GLU A 24 -4.16 -7.58 4.40
N ASP A 25 -3.86 -8.19 5.55
CA ASP A 25 -4.44 -7.84 6.84
C ASP A 25 -3.60 -6.82 7.63
N ILE A 26 -2.63 -6.16 6.97
CA ILE A 26 -1.79 -5.13 7.60
C ILE A 26 -2.00 -3.75 6.97
N THR A 27 -1.94 -2.73 7.83
CA THR A 27 -1.93 -1.32 7.43
C THR A 27 -0.64 -0.69 7.91
N PHE A 28 0.01 0.11 7.05
CA PHE A 28 1.22 0.83 7.43
C PHE A 28 1.34 2.18 6.72
N ASN A 29 2.07 3.09 7.35
CA ASN A 29 2.36 4.41 6.79
C ASN A 29 3.61 4.33 5.90
N PHE A 30 3.53 4.90 4.72
CA PHE A 30 4.62 4.96 3.75
C PHE A 30 4.90 6.42 3.35
N PRO A 31 6.15 6.91 3.31
CA PRO A 31 6.44 8.29 2.91
C PRO A 31 5.93 8.60 1.50
N LYS A 32 5.11 9.64 1.37
CA LYS A 32 4.48 10.01 0.09
C LYS A 32 5.50 10.37 -0.99
N GLU A 33 6.63 10.96 -0.59
CA GLU A 33 7.71 11.37 -1.50
C GLU A 33 8.41 10.20 -2.21
N LEU A 34 8.29 8.99 -1.66
CA LEU A 34 8.90 7.78 -2.22
C LEU A 34 7.95 7.04 -3.18
N LEU A 35 6.70 7.49 -3.33
CA LEU A 35 5.77 6.90 -4.28
C LEU A 35 6.17 7.25 -5.73
N PRO A 36 5.88 6.36 -6.69
CA PRO A 36 6.04 6.69 -8.12
C PRO A 36 5.23 7.93 -8.51
N LYS A 37 5.77 8.71 -9.45
CA LYS A 37 5.06 9.85 -10.06
C LYS A 37 4.08 9.41 -11.13
#